data_AF-A0A926XZF2-F1
#
_entry.id   AF-A0A926XZF2-F1
#
_cell.length_a   1.000
_cell.length_b   1.000
_cell.length_c   1.000
_cell.angle_alpha   90.00
_cell.angle_beta   90.00
_cell.angle_gamma   90.00
#
_symmetry.space_group_name_H-M   'P 1'
#
loop_
_entity.id
_entity.type
_entity.pdbx_description
1 polymer ?
#
loop_
_entity_poly.entity_id
_entity_poly.type
_entity_poly.pdbx_seq_one_letter_code
_entity_poly.pdbx_strand_id
1 'polypeptide(L)'
;MLLNVGCGHKFHEDWVNIDMVSSHPAVIEYNILCGLPFPSNQFDVVYHSQVLEHIPKEKSDSFLTECFRVLKPGGIIRVVLPDLENIVKEYQKYMNLCVTEKTDVAEANYDWILLEMYDQSVRNAPGGLMAKYFAEPELSNEPYVLERSGYIGRALRKHYQNQSQMNVARSGVKNTIEKITRNLNYKKIRSRLLSAVLTSEERESIRLGKFRNGGEIHYWMYDRFSLSRLLLKTGFENPTQKTPFESEIPNWATYNLDVKDGQVFDPAALFIEARKPADK
;
A
#
# COMPACT_ATOMS: atom_id res chain seq x y z
N MET A 1 -7.14 -22.65 -8.14
CA MET A 1 -7.07 -21.27 -8.65
C MET A 1 -6.72 -20.34 -7.50
N LEU A 2 -5.80 -19.42 -7.75
CA LEU A 2 -5.28 -18.45 -6.78
C LEU A 2 -5.67 -17.05 -7.25
N LEU A 3 -6.15 -16.18 -6.36
CA LEU A 3 -6.55 -14.80 -6.67
C LEU A 3 -5.66 -13.81 -5.92
N ASN A 4 -5.04 -12.88 -6.64
CA ASN A 4 -4.26 -11.78 -6.10
C ASN A 4 -5.00 -10.46 -6.37
N VAL A 5 -5.49 -9.83 -5.30
CA VAL A 5 -6.34 -8.64 -5.36
C VAL A 5 -5.51 -7.40 -5.05
N GLY A 6 -5.60 -6.37 -5.90
CA GLY A 6 -4.81 -5.14 -5.78
C GLY A 6 -3.32 -5.41 -6.04
N CYS A 7 -3.02 -6.16 -7.09
CA CYS A 7 -1.66 -6.69 -7.30
C CYS A 7 -0.62 -5.61 -7.67
N GLY A 8 -1.03 -4.46 -8.18
CA GLY A 8 -0.15 -3.45 -8.75
C GLY A 8 0.85 -4.07 -9.73
N HIS A 9 2.15 -3.90 -9.42
CA HIS A 9 3.25 -4.51 -10.17
C HIS A 9 3.80 -5.82 -9.54
N LYS A 10 3.22 -6.27 -8.42
CA LYS A 10 3.62 -7.49 -7.69
C LYS A 10 2.61 -8.61 -7.99
N PHE A 11 2.89 -9.39 -9.02
CA PHE A 11 2.03 -10.50 -9.42
C PHE A 11 2.81 -11.70 -9.97
N HIS A 12 2.13 -12.85 -10.06
CA HIS A 12 2.65 -14.09 -10.59
C HIS A 12 1.66 -14.68 -11.61
N GLU A 13 2.15 -15.34 -12.67
CA GLU A 13 1.32 -15.81 -13.79
C GLU A 13 0.36 -16.96 -13.40
N ASP A 14 0.74 -17.77 -12.41
CA ASP A 14 -0.14 -18.80 -11.83
C ASP A 14 -1.35 -18.24 -11.05
N TRP A 15 -1.38 -16.92 -10.82
CA TRP A 15 -2.46 -16.25 -10.10
C TRP A 15 -3.37 -15.51 -11.09
N VAL A 16 -4.67 -15.50 -10.80
CA VAL A 16 -5.57 -14.51 -11.38
C VAL A 16 -5.27 -13.20 -10.68
N ASN A 17 -4.88 -12.17 -11.43
CA ASN A 17 -4.47 -10.89 -10.88
C ASN A 17 -5.49 -9.81 -11.26
N ILE A 18 -5.90 -8.99 -10.28
CA ILE A 18 -6.88 -7.92 -10.46
C ILE A 18 -6.38 -6.63 -9.79
N ASP A 19 -6.50 -5.50 -10.48
CA ASP A 19 -6.09 -4.19 -9.97
C ASP A 19 -6.97 -3.07 -10.54
N MET A 20 -7.08 -1.93 -9.84
CA MET A 20 -7.82 -0.77 -10.33
C MET A 20 -7.17 -0.13 -11.56
N VAL A 21 -5.83 -0.22 -11.68
CA VAL A 21 -5.06 0.32 -12.81
C VAL A 21 -4.11 -0.76 -13.29
N SER A 22 -4.23 -1.17 -14.55
CA SER A 22 -3.32 -2.15 -15.13
C SER A 22 -2.42 -1.55 -16.21
N SER A 23 -1.17 -1.99 -16.23
CA SER A 23 -0.24 -1.77 -17.35
C SER A 23 0.20 -3.08 -18.01
N HIS A 24 -0.38 -4.22 -17.60
CA HIS A 24 0.05 -5.55 -18.03
C HIS A 24 -1.15 -6.43 -18.43
N PRO A 25 -1.10 -7.15 -19.56
CA PRO A 25 -2.23 -7.94 -20.05
C PRO A 25 -2.65 -9.09 -19.13
N ALA A 26 -1.76 -9.57 -18.26
CA ALA A 26 -2.06 -10.61 -17.26
C ALA A 26 -2.81 -10.09 -16.02
N VAL A 27 -3.13 -8.78 -15.95
CA VAL A 27 -3.82 -8.15 -14.83
C VAL A 27 -5.17 -7.60 -15.32
N ILE A 28 -6.24 -8.07 -14.69
CA ILE A 28 -7.61 -7.63 -14.96
C ILE A 28 -7.79 -6.23 -14.34
N GLU A 29 -7.99 -5.22 -15.18
CA GLU A 29 -8.32 -3.87 -14.71
C GLU A 29 -9.77 -3.81 -14.22
N TYR A 30 -9.97 -3.63 -12.92
CA TYR A 30 -11.29 -3.63 -12.29
C TYR A 30 -11.30 -2.93 -10.93
N ASN A 31 -12.38 -2.19 -10.66
CA ASN A 31 -12.59 -1.54 -9.36
C ASN A 31 -13.20 -2.50 -8.33
N ILE A 32 -12.38 -3.01 -7.42
CA ILE A 32 -12.77 -3.97 -6.38
C ILE A 32 -13.80 -3.41 -5.38
N LEU A 33 -14.00 -2.09 -5.31
CA LEU A 33 -15.06 -1.47 -4.50
C LEU A 33 -16.47 -1.72 -5.05
N CYS A 34 -16.58 -2.27 -6.27
CA CYS A 34 -17.83 -2.71 -6.88
C CYS A 34 -18.12 -4.20 -6.64
N GLY A 35 -17.34 -4.88 -5.79
CA GLY A 35 -17.40 -6.33 -5.57
C GLY A 35 -16.53 -7.11 -6.56
N LEU A 36 -16.14 -8.34 -6.21
CA LEU A 36 -15.20 -9.11 -7.03
C LEU A 36 -15.93 -9.74 -8.23
N PRO A 37 -15.44 -9.59 -9.48
CA PRO A 37 -16.15 -10.00 -10.70
C PRO A 37 -16.05 -11.51 -10.98
N PHE A 38 -16.13 -12.31 -9.91
CA PHE A 38 -15.90 -13.75 -9.94
C PHE A 38 -17.08 -14.48 -9.27
N PRO A 39 -17.45 -15.67 -9.76
CA PRO A 39 -18.40 -16.56 -9.09
C PRO A 39 -18.01 -16.90 -7.64
N SER A 40 -19.00 -17.32 -6.86
CA SER A 40 -18.78 -17.86 -5.52
C SER A 40 -17.99 -19.17 -5.59
N ASN A 41 -17.20 -19.48 -4.56
CA ASN A 41 -16.46 -20.75 -4.42
C ASN A 41 -15.58 -21.11 -5.62
N GLN A 42 -14.89 -20.13 -6.22
CA GLN A 42 -14.02 -20.35 -7.36
C GLN A 42 -12.54 -20.56 -6.95
N PHE A 43 -12.07 -19.85 -5.94
CA PHE A 43 -10.65 -19.79 -5.60
C PHE A 43 -10.30 -20.62 -4.37
N ASP A 44 -9.14 -21.28 -4.42
CA ASP A 44 -8.59 -21.99 -3.26
C ASP A 44 -7.86 -21.01 -2.33
N VAL A 45 -7.34 -19.90 -2.89
CA VAL A 45 -6.62 -18.85 -2.16
C VAL A 45 -7.03 -17.47 -2.65
N VAL A 46 -7.21 -16.54 -1.71
CA VAL A 46 -7.27 -15.10 -1.96
C VAL A 46 -6.12 -14.44 -1.21
N TYR A 47 -5.29 -13.70 -1.91
CA TYR A 47 -4.20 -12.91 -1.36
C TYR A 47 -4.43 -11.44 -1.69
N HIS A 48 -4.16 -10.57 -0.74
CA HIS A 48 -3.98 -9.15 -1.01
C HIS A 48 -2.95 -8.55 -0.05
N SER A 49 -2.09 -7.69 -0.60
CA SER A 49 -1.05 -7.00 0.14
C SER A 49 -1.07 -5.53 -0.16
N GLN A 50 -1.10 -4.73 0.90
CA GLN A 50 -1.24 -3.28 0.84
C GLN A 50 -2.52 -2.83 0.11
N VAL A 51 -3.69 -3.29 0.60
CA VAL A 51 -5.00 -3.06 -0.05
C VAL A 51 -6.07 -2.68 0.95
N LEU A 52 -6.23 -3.46 2.03
CA LEU A 52 -7.36 -3.31 2.96
C LEU A 52 -7.38 -1.94 3.65
N GLU A 53 -6.21 -1.40 3.96
CA GLU A 53 -6.02 -0.06 4.51
C GLU A 53 -6.49 1.05 3.55
N HIS A 54 -6.51 0.79 2.23
CA HIS A 54 -6.99 1.72 1.22
C HIS A 54 -8.49 1.60 0.96
N ILE A 55 -9.16 0.61 1.56
CA ILE A 55 -10.62 0.46 1.48
C ILE A 55 -11.27 1.36 2.55
N PRO A 56 -12.23 2.24 2.18
CA PRO A 56 -12.99 3.01 3.15
C PRO A 56 -13.56 2.11 4.26
N LYS A 57 -13.50 2.57 5.51
CA LYS A 57 -13.80 1.73 6.68
C LYS A 57 -15.21 1.13 6.65
N GLU A 58 -16.16 1.85 6.08
CA GLU A 58 -17.56 1.45 5.87
C GLU A 58 -17.73 0.39 4.78
N LYS A 59 -16.73 0.21 3.91
CA LYS A 59 -16.70 -0.80 2.85
C LYS A 59 -15.83 -2.02 3.17
N SER A 60 -14.98 -1.96 4.21
CA SER A 60 -14.09 -3.07 4.56
C SER A 60 -14.84 -4.39 4.80
N ASP A 61 -15.99 -4.33 5.48
CA ASP A 61 -16.85 -5.50 5.70
C ASP A 61 -17.34 -6.11 4.38
N SER A 62 -17.87 -5.27 3.48
CA SER A 62 -18.35 -5.74 2.16
C SER A 62 -17.23 -6.31 1.29
N PHE A 63 -16.04 -5.72 1.32
CA PHE A 63 -14.88 -6.22 0.59
C PHE A 63 -14.45 -7.61 1.07
N LEU A 64 -14.35 -7.80 2.40
CA LEU A 64 -13.99 -9.11 2.94
C LEU A 64 -15.10 -10.14 2.75
N THR A 65 -16.38 -9.75 2.77
CA THR A 65 -17.48 -10.63 2.39
C THR A 65 -17.35 -11.11 0.95
N GLU A 66 -16.90 -10.26 0.03
CA GLU A 66 -16.62 -10.65 -1.35
C GLU A 66 -15.43 -11.62 -1.45
N CYS A 67 -14.33 -11.36 -0.72
CA CYS A 67 -13.21 -12.31 -0.61
C CYS A 67 -13.67 -13.67 -0.08
N PHE A 68 -14.52 -13.67 0.96
CA PHE A 68 -15.11 -14.88 1.52
C PHE A 68 -16.03 -15.60 0.52
N ARG A 69 -16.83 -14.85 -0.24
CA ARG A 69 -17.76 -15.40 -1.24
C ARG A 69 -17.02 -16.14 -2.33
N VAL A 70 -15.95 -15.55 -2.88
CA VAL A 70 -15.20 -16.13 -4.01
C VAL A 70 -14.30 -17.30 -3.59
N LEU A 71 -13.93 -17.41 -2.31
CA LEU A 71 -13.20 -18.56 -1.78
C LEU A 71 -14.06 -19.81 -1.74
N LYS A 72 -13.47 -20.97 -2.08
CA LYS A 72 -14.07 -22.28 -1.84
C LYS A 72 -14.12 -22.58 -0.33
N PRO A 73 -15.04 -23.46 0.10
CA PRO A 73 -14.97 -24.06 1.42
C PRO A 73 -13.58 -24.64 1.70
N GLY A 74 -13.01 -24.35 2.88
CA GLY A 74 -11.64 -24.71 3.25
C GLY A 74 -10.53 -23.84 2.65
N GLY A 75 -10.88 -22.88 1.77
CA GLY A 75 -9.94 -21.97 1.13
C GLY A 75 -9.28 -20.99 2.10
N ILE A 76 -8.12 -20.45 1.70
CA ILE A 76 -7.26 -19.60 2.54
C ILE A 76 -7.36 -18.14 2.08
N ILE A 77 -7.50 -17.21 3.03
CA ILE A 77 -7.22 -15.80 2.80
C ILE A 77 -5.88 -15.44 3.44
N ARG A 78 -5.00 -14.74 2.72
CA ARG A 78 -3.79 -14.11 3.26
C ARG A 78 -3.90 -12.60 3.09
N VAL A 79 -3.83 -11.89 4.20
CA VAL A 79 -3.92 -10.43 4.28
C VAL A 79 -2.61 -9.85 4.77
N VAL A 80 -2.05 -8.91 4.01
CA VAL A 80 -0.84 -8.17 4.37
C VAL A 80 -1.12 -6.67 4.35
N LEU A 81 -0.81 -5.97 5.44
CA LEU A 81 -1.06 -4.53 5.61
C LEU A 81 -0.10 -3.91 6.66
N PRO A 82 0.00 -2.58 6.78
CA PRO A 82 0.81 -1.94 7.82
C PRO A 82 0.37 -2.35 9.24
N ASP A 83 1.33 -2.70 10.09
CA ASP A 83 1.08 -3.17 11.46
C ASP A 83 0.96 -1.99 12.44
N LEU A 84 -0.27 -1.63 12.80
CA LEU A 84 -0.53 -0.57 13.80
C LEU A 84 0.14 -0.87 15.14
N GLU A 85 0.16 -2.14 15.56
CA GLU A 85 0.76 -2.50 16.84
C GLU A 85 2.28 -2.32 16.80
N ASN A 86 2.93 -2.71 15.70
CA ASN A 86 4.36 -2.47 15.52
C ASN A 86 4.67 -0.97 15.53
N ILE A 87 3.90 -0.17 14.78
CA ILE A 87 4.04 1.29 14.72
C ILE A 87 3.92 1.91 16.12
N VAL A 88 2.91 1.51 16.90
CA VAL A 88 2.70 2.04 18.27
C VAL A 88 3.83 1.64 19.22
N LYS A 89 4.32 0.40 19.14
CA LYS A 89 5.48 -0.06 19.96
C LYS A 89 6.72 0.76 19.65
N GLU A 90 6.98 1.02 18.38
CA GLU A 90 8.15 1.78 17.94
C GLU A 90 8.00 3.26 18.30
N TYR A 91 6.80 3.83 18.19
CA TYR A 91 6.49 5.17 18.69
C TYR A 91 6.81 5.27 20.18
N GLN A 92 6.29 4.36 21.01
CA GLN A 92 6.54 4.37 22.46
C GLN A 92 8.03 4.24 22.78
N LYS A 93 8.73 3.34 22.08
CA LYS A 93 10.17 3.12 22.24
C LYS A 93 10.96 4.40 21.96
N TYR A 94 10.78 5.01 20.79
CA TYR A 94 11.58 6.19 20.41
C TYR A 94 11.15 7.45 21.14
N MET A 95 9.86 7.60 21.49
CA MET A 95 9.41 8.68 22.37
C MET A 95 10.13 8.62 23.72
N ASN A 96 10.21 7.45 24.35
CA ASN A 96 10.92 7.28 25.61
C ASN A 96 12.43 7.58 25.45
N LEU A 97 13.07 7.09 24.38
CA LEU A 97 14.49 7.35 24.11
C LEU A 97 14.78 8.85 23.87
N CYS A 98 13.88 9.58 23.19
CA CYS A 98 14.01 11.03 23.03
C CYS A 98 14.02 11.74 24.39
N VAL A 99 13.21 11.26 25.35
CA VAL A 99 13.15 11.86 26.70
C VAL A 99 14.38 11.50 27.53
N THR A 100 14.85 10.25 27.46
CA THR A 100 15.92 9.74 28.35
C THR A 100 17.33 9.96 27.82
N GLU A 101 17.56 9.73 26.53
CA GLU A 101 18.90 9.72 25.91
C GLU A 101 19.18 10.96 25.06
N LYS A 102 18.14 11.58 24.47
CA LYS A 102 18.23 12.84 23.69
C LYS A 102 19.29 12.80 22.57
N THR A 103 19.31 11.72 21.80
CA THR A 103 20.20 11.59 20.65
C THR A 103 19.48 11.96 19.35
N ASP A 104 20.20 12.57 18.40
CA ASP A 104 19.67 12.94 17.08
C ASP A 104 19.07 11.74 16.33
N VAL A 105 19.62 10.54 16.54
CA VAL A 105 19.11 9.29 15.92
C VAL A 105 17.78 8.86 16.53
N ALA A 106 17.61 9.01 17.85
CA ALA A 106 16.33 8.70 18.50
C ALA A 106 15.24 9.68 18.04
N GLU A 107 15.56 10.97 17.94
CA GLU A 107 14.64 11.99 17.42
C GLU A 107 14.27 11.72 15.96
N ALA A 108 15.24 11.39 15.11
CA ALA A 108 14.97 11.05 13.71
C ALA A 108 14.09 9.79 13.56
N ASN A 109 14.30 8.77 14.39
CA ASN A 109 13.45 7.57 14.41
C ASN A 109 12.03 7.87 14.89
N TYR A 110 11.90 8.70 15.91
CA TYR A 110 10.61 9.18 16.39
C TYR A 110 9.84 9.92 15.28
N ASP A 111 10.50 10.85 14.60
CA ASP A 111 9.90 11.60 13.49
C ASP A 111 9.48 10.68 12.35
N TRP A 112 10.31 9.70 11.98
CA TRP A 112 9.97 8.71 10.96
C TRP A 112 8.70 7.94 11.33
N ILE A 113 8.58 7.45 12.57
CA ILE A 113 7.41 6.69 13.00
C ILE A 113 6.13 7.55 12.99
N LEU A 114 6.24 8.83 13.37
CA LEU A 114 5.10 9.74 13.25
C LEU A 114 4.68 9.96 11.80
N LEU A 115 5.64 10.07 10.87
CA LEU A 115 5.34 10.15 9.43
C LEU A 115 4.67 8.86 8.94
N GLU A 116 5.22 7.70 9.27
CA GLU A 116 4.65 6.39 8.92
C GLU A 116 3.20 6.24 9.40
N MET A 117 2.92 6.69 10.64
CA MET A 117 1.60 6.63 11.24
C MET A 117 0.62 7.65 10.64
N TYR A 118 1.02 8.92 10.50
CA TYR A 118 0.10 9.99 10.14
C TYR A 118 0.09 10.33 8.65
N ASP A 119 1.24 10.44 7.99
CA ASP A 119 1.34 10.92 6.61
C ASP A 119 0.52 10.05 5.66
N GLN A 120 0.55 8.72 5.85
CA GLN A 120 -0.23 7.76 5.08
C GLN A 120 -1.75 7.99 5.16
N SER A 121 -2.23 8.54 6.27
CA SER A 121 -3.67 8.75 6.55
C SER A 121 -4.13 10.18 6.23
N VAL A 122 -3.26 11.18 6.40
CA VAL A 122 -3.65 12.61 6.38
C VAL A 122 -3.08 13.41 5.21
N ARG A 123 -2.16 12.85 4.41
CA ARG A 123 -1.58 13.59 3.28
C ARG A 123 -2.62 14.05 2.28
N ASN A 124 -2.25 15.08 1.51
CA ASN A 124 -3.08 15.78 0.54
C ASN A 124 -2.42 15.91 -0.85
N ALA A 125 -1.28 15.23 -1.02
CA ALA A 125 -0.54 15.16 -2.28
C ALA A 125 0.24 13.82 -2.35
N PRO A 126 0.53 13.32 -3.57
CA PRO A 126 1.24 12.07 -3.75
C PRO A 126 2.58 12.01 -3.01
N GLY A 127 2.86 10.87 -2.39
CA GLY A 127 4.09 10.62 -1.62
C GLY A 127 4.22 11.38 -0.28
N GLY A 128 3.44 12.45 -0.06
CA GLY A 128 3.36 13.15 1.21
C GLY A 128 4.69 13.68 1.76
N LEU A 129 4.79 13.72 3.08
CA LEU A 129 6.02 14.08 3.79
C LEU A 129 7.04 12.94 3.78
N MET A 130 6.61 11.68 3.70
CA MET A 130 7.55 10.55 3.62
C MET A 130 8.43 10.60 2.37
N ALA A 131 7.87 10.97 1.22
CA ALA A 131 8.65 11.18 -0.01
C ALA A 131 9.69 12.30 0.14
N LYS A 132 9.35 13.37 0.86
CA LYS A 132 10.31 14.45 1.17
C LYS A 132 11.43 13.96 2.08
N TYR A 133 11.08 13.19 3.11
CA TYR A 133 12.05 12.56 4.01
C TYR A 133 13.02 11.66 3.25
N PHE A 134 12.51 10.78 2.36
CA PHE A 134 13.37 9.95 1.50
C PHE A 134 14.24 10.75 0.54
N ALA A 135 13.88 12.00 0.22
CA ALA A 135 14.61 12.87 -0.68
C ALA A 135 15.71 13.71 -0.01
N GLU A 136 15.75 13.75 1.33
CA GLU A 136 16.79 14.47 2.07
C GLU A 136 18.19 13.94 1.70
N PRO A 137 19.20 14.79 1.45
CA PRO A 137 20.52 14.32 1.01
C PRO A 137 21.13 13.28 1.96
N GLU A 138 20.98 13.51 3.26
CA GLU A 138 21.49 12.68 4.34
C GLU A 138 20.38 12.39 5.35
N LEU A 139 20.35 11.15 5.86
CA LEU A 139 19.41 10.72 6.89
C LEU A 139 20.21 10.12 8.05
N SER A 140 20.14 10.74 9.22
CA SER A 140 20.86 10.28 10.43
C SER A 140 20.43 8.88 10.88
N ASN A 141 19.23 8.46 10.47
CA ASN A 141 18.64 7.16 10.76
C ASN A 141 18.38 6.30 9.50
N GLU A 142 19.11 6.52 8.41
CA GLU A 142 18.91 5.78 7.17
C GLU A 142 18.80 4.25 7.34
N PRO A 143 19.66 3.58 8.13
CA PRO A 143 19.56 2.14 8.33
C PRO A 143 18.20 1.71 8.90
N TYR A 144 17.68 2.47 9.86
CA TYR A 144 16.39 2.20 10.49
C TYR A 144 15.22 2.36 9.51
N VAL A 145 15.21 3.47 8.76
CA VAL A 145 14.18 3.73 7.74
C VAL A 145 14.17 2.63 6.69
N LEU A 146 15.34 2.24 6.19
CA LEU A 146 15.47 1.21 5.16
C LEU A 146 15.15 -0.20 5.65
N GLU A 147 15.43 -0.50 6.92
CA GLU A 147 15.03 -1.77 7.53
C GLU A 147 13.51 -1.89 7.59
N ARG A 148 12.81 -0.86 8.07
CA ARG A 148 11.34 -0.85 8.18
C ARG A 148 10.63 -0.87 6.82
N SER A 149 11.10 -0.04 5.89
CA SER A 149 10.47 0.15 4.57
C SER A 149 10.87 -0.89 3.52
N GLY A 150 11.81 -1.78 3.86
CA GLY A 150 12.11 -2.96 3.08
C GLY A 150 12.60 -2.68 1.65
N TYR A 151 12.22 -3.59 0.75
CA TYR A 151 12.64 -3.53 -0.65
C TYR A 151 12.18 -2.23 -1.33
N ILE A 152 10.93 -1.80 -1.09
CA ILE A 152 10.36 -0.62 -1.75
C ILE A 152 11.04 0.66 -1.26
N GLY A 153 11.24 0.81 0.05
CA GLY A 153 11.93 1.97 0.59
C GLY A 153 13.39 2.07 0.13
N ARG A 154 14.11 0.94 0.04
CA ARG A 154 15.47 0.91 -0.54
C ARG A 154 15.49 1.37 -2.00
N ALA A 155 14.53 0.93 -2.81
CA ALA A 155 14.39 1.36 -4.19
C ALA A 155 14.06 2.86 -4.30
N LEU A 156 13.13 3.37 -3.47
CA LEU A 156 12.76 4.78 -3.41
C LEU A 156 13.95 5.66 -2.97
N ARG A 157 14.67 5.27 -1.93
CA ARG A 157 15.84 6.00 -1.43
C ARG A 157 16.90 6.15 -2.51
N LYS A 158 17.24 5.05 -3.20
CA LYS A 158 18.17 5.06 -4.33
C LYS A 158 17.68 5.95 -5.47
N HIS A 159 16.38 5.93 -5.77
CA HIS A 159 15.80 6.78 -6.80
C HIS A 159 15.99 8.27 -6.51
N TYR A 160 15.69 8.70 -5.28
CA TYR A 160 15.85 10.10 -4.89
C TYR A 160 17.31 10.55 -4.81
N GLN A 161 18.22 9.69 -4.32
CA GLN A 161 19.66 9.97 -4.33
C GLN A 161 20.21 10.16 -5.75
N ASN A 162 19.73 9.35 -6.70
CA ASN A 162 20.11 9.53 -8.11
C ASN A 162 19.52 10.80 -8.72
N GLN A 163 18.27 11.16 -8.38
CA GLN A 163 17.66 12.40 -8.86
C GLN A 163 18.36 13.65 -8.30
N SER A 164 18.75 13.65 -7.03
CA SER A 164 19.48 14.79 -6.43
C SER A 164 20.83 14.97 -7.10
N GLN A 165 21.58 13.89 -7.37
CA GLN A 165 22.82 13.92 -8.14
C GLN A 165 22.62 14.43 -9.58
N MET A 166 21.56 13.98 -10.27
CA MET A 166 21.24 14.47 -11.62
C MET A 166 20.79 15.93 -11.64
N ASN A 167 20.10 16.42 -10.60
CA ASN A 167 19.66 17.81 -10.49
C ASN A 167 20.82 18.76 -10.17
N VAL A 168 21.81 18.33 -9.38
CA VAL A 168 23.08 19.06 -9.21
C VAL A 168 23.85 19.13 -10.53
N ALA A 169 23.92 18.03 -11.29
CA ALA A 169 24.57 18.01 -12.61
C ALA A 169 23.81 18.83 -13.68
N ARG A 170 22.48 18.93 -13.61
CA ARG A 170 21.64 19.71 -14.52
C ARG A 170 21.60 21.21 -14.22
N SER A 171 22.12 21.66 -13.08
CA SER A 171 22.30 23.10 -12.81
C SER A 171 23.24 23.80 -13.82
N GLY A 172 24.00 23.01 -14.61
CA GLY A 172 24.87 23.49 -15.69
C GLY A 172 24.34 23.33 -17.13
N VAL A 173 23.15 22.78 -17.37
CA VAL A 173 22.64 22.58 -18.75
C VAL A 173 21.15 22.92 -18.81
N LYS A 174 20.84 24.15 -19.24
CA LYS A 174 19.51 24.48 -19.75
C LYS A 174 19.36 23.82 -21.11
N ASN A 175 18.30 23.04 -21.32
CA ASN A 175 17.72 22.95 -22.65
C ASN A 175 16.20 22.74 -22.68
N THR A 176 15.66 23.44 -23.66
CA THR A 176 14.31 23.77 -24.10
C THR A 176 13.59 22.59 -24.80
N ILE A 177 12.28 22.40 -24.49
CA ILE A 177 11.07 22.12 -25.33
C ILE A 177 11.22 21.08 -26.50
N GLU A 178 10.36 20.10 -26.83
CA GLU A 178 8.88 20.02 -26.97
C GLU A 178 8.45 18.55 -27.24
N LYS A 179 7.20 18.19 -26.93
CA LYS A 179 6.24 17.63 -27.91
C LYS A 179 4.84 17.53 -27.28
N ILE A 180 3.97 18.46 -27.64
CA ILE A 180 2.54 18.43 -27.29
C ILE A 180 1.81 17.59 -28.33
N THR A 181 1.42 16.36 -27.96
CA THR A 181 0.45 15.59 -28.73
C THR A 181 -0.96 16.09 -28.42
N ARG A 182 -1.64 16.60 -29.45
CA ARG A 182 -2.95 17.22 -29.37
C ARG A 182 -4.05 16.16 -29.46
N ASN A 183 -4.15 15.30 -28.46
CA ASN A 183 -5.40 14.55 -28.25
C ASN A 183 -6.40 15.49 -27.56
N LEU A 184 -7.50 15.80 -28.27
CA LEU A 184 -8.70 16.43 -27.71
C LEU A 184 -9.35 15.45 -26.74
N ASN A 185 -8.74 15.31 -25.58
CA ASN A 185 -9.29 14.53 -24.49
C ASN A 185 -10.42 15.37 -23.89
N TYR A 186 -11.66 14.94 -24.04
CA TYR A 186 -12.82 15.59 -23.41
C TYR A 186 -12.59 15.86 -21.92
N LYS A 187 -11.82 14.99 -21.22
CA LYS A 187 -11.41 15.24 -19.82
C LYS A 187 -10.55 16.52 -19.68
N LYS A 188 -9.64 16.80 -20.63
CA LYS A 188 -8.82 18.02 -20.66
C LYS A 188 -9.67 19.27 -20.95
N ILE A 189 -10.59 19.19 -21.91
CA ILE A 189 -11.50 20.30 -22.25
C ILE A 189 -12.41 20.60 -21.05
N ARG A 190 -13.06 19.57 -20.50
CA ARG A 190 -13.89 19.66 -19.29
C ARG A 190 -13.09 20.25 -18.12
N SER A 191 -11.85 19.80 -17.90
CA SER A 191 -11.01 20.32 -16.82
C SER A 191 -10.68 21.81 -17.01
N ARG A 192 -10.45 22.26 -18.25
CA ARG A 192 -10.20 23.69 -18.54
C ARG A 192 -11.45 24.54 -18.30
N LEU A 193 -12.62 24.08 -18.78
CA LEU A 193 -13.89 24.77 -18.55
C LEU A 193 -14.21 24.86 -17.05
N LEU A 194 -14.07 23.75 -16.31
CA LEU A 194 -14.23 23.75 -14.86
C LEU A 194 -13.24 24.72 -14.20
N SER A 195 -11.97 24.71 -14.59
CA SER A 195 -10.97 25.60 -13.98
C SER A 195 -11.25 27.10 -14.20
N ALA A 196 -11.95 27.45 -15.28
CA ALA A 196 -12.27 28.84 -15.64
C ALA A 196 -13.45 29.41 -14.85
N VAL A 197 -14.35 28.57 -14.35
CA VAL A 197 -15.56 29.00 -13.62
C VAL A 197 -15.41 28.85 -12.11
N LEU A 198 -14.64 27.85 -11.67
CA LEU A 198 -14.45 27.58 -10.24
C LEU A 198 -13.58 28.63 -9.55
N THR A 199 -13.85 28.89 -8.29
CA THR A 199 -12.96 29.65 -7.40
C THR A 199 -11.67 28.86 -7.13
N SER A 200 -10.67 29.51 -6.54
CA SER A 200 -9.45 28.83 -6.08
C SER A 200 -9.74 27.74 -5.05
N GLU A 201 -10.66 28.00 -4.13
CA GLU A 201 -11.05 27.06 -3.07
C GLU A 201 -11.76 25.83 -3.64
N GLU A 202 -12.65 26.01 -4.61
CA GLU A 202 -13.34 24.91 -5.27
C GLU A 202 -12.39 24.05 -6.10
N ARG A 203 -11.44 24.68 -6.83
CA ARG A 203 -10.40 23.94 -7.57
C ARG A 203 -9.56 23.08 -6.62
N GLU A 204 -9.19 23.64 -5.47
CA GLU A 204 -8.43 22.93 -4.46
C GLU A 204 -9.23 21.76 -3.86
N SER A 205 -10.51 21.97 -3.56
CA SER A 205 -11.40 20.94 -3.05
C SER A 205 -11.56 19.77 -4.02
N ILE A 206 -11.68 20.05 -5.33
CA ILE A 206 -11.72 19.01 -6.37
C ILE A 206 -10.38 18.29 -6.48
N ARG A 207 -9.25 19.02 -6.42
CA ARG A 207 -7.91 18.41 -6.45
C ARG A 207 -7.72 17.45 -5.27
N LEU A 208 -8.05 17.91 -4.07
CA LEU A 208 -8.01 17.14 -2.83
C LEU A 208 -8.93 15.91 -2.91
N GLY A 209 -10.19 16.10 -3.31
CA GLY A 209 -11.13 14.99 -3.46
C GLY A 209 -10.66 13.92 -4.45
N LYS A 210 -10.10 14.33 -5.59
CA LYS A 210 -9.50 13.39 -6.55
C LYS A 210 -8.31 12.63 -5.97
N PHE A 211 -7.43 13.32 -5.25
CA PHE A 211 -6.28 12.69 -4.62
C PHE A 211 -6.71 11.69 -3.54
N ARG A 212 -7.62 12.10 -2.64
CA ARG A 212 -8.09 11.25 -1.55
C ARG A 212 -8.85 10.02 -2.04
N ASN A 213 -9.52 10.11 -3.18
CA ASN A 213 -10.17 8.98 -3.85
C ASN A 213 -9.24 8.21 -4.81
N GLY A 214 -7.95 8.55 -4.87
CA GLY A 214 -6.99 8.03 -5.85
C GLY A 214 -6.29 6.73 -5.44
N GLY A 215 -6.59 6.18 -4.25
CA GLY A 215 -6.03 4.92 -3.77
C GLY A 215 -4.73 5.04 -2.96
N GLU A 216 -4.17 6.24 -2.78
CA GLU A 216 -2.95 6.44 -1.96
C GLU A 216 -3.21 6.63 -0.46
N ILE A 217 -4.45 6.91 -0.07
CA ILE A 217 -4.80 7.20 1.33
C ILE A 217 -5.09 5.92 2.09
N HIS A 218 -4.55 5.83 3.30
CA HIS A 218 -4.92 4.80 4.27
C HIS A 218 -6.14 5.31 5.03
N TYR A 219 -7.29 4.68 4.84
CA TYR A 219 -8.53 4.99 5.57
C TYR A 219 -8.54 4.37 6.96
N TRP A 220 -7.80 3.28 7.16
CA TRP A 220 -7.76 2.57 8.43
C TRP A 220 -6.44 1.82 8.61
N MET A 221 -6.02 1.63 9.86
CA MET A 221 -4.90 0.78 10.23
C MET A 221 -5.38 -0.35 11.12
N TYR A 222 -4.72 -1.50 11.02
CA TYR A 222 -5.10 -2.68 11.77
C TYR A 222 -3.93 -3.21 12.57
N ASP A 223 -4.25 -3.77 13.73
CA ASP A 223 -3.38 -4.60 14.55
C ASP A 223 -3.84 -6.06 14.46
N ARG A 224 -3.09 -6.98 15.10
CA ARG A 224 -3.44 -8.40 15.11
C ARG A 224 -4.85 -8.68 15.61
N PHE A 225 -5.38 -7.88 16.55
CA PHE A 225 -6.67 -8.13 17.18
C PHE A 225 -7.82 -7.63 16.30
N SER A 226 -7.73 -6.40 15.84
CA SER A 226 -8.74 -5.73 15.01
C SER A 226 -8.88 -6.38 13.64
N LEU A 227 -7.78 -6.81 13.01
CA LEU A 227 -7.82 -7.58 11.76
C LEU A 227 -8.45 -8.96 11.98
N SER A 228 -8.00 -9.70 13.01
CA SER A 228 -8.57 -11.03 13.33
C SER A 228 -10.06 -10.94 13.64
N ARG A 229 -10.49 -9.94 14.43
CA ARG A 229 -11.91 -9.70 14.74
C ARG A 229 -12.72 -9.41 13.49
N LEU A 230 -12.18 -8.65 12.54
CA LEU A 230 -12.86 -8.37 11.28
C LEU A 230 -13.01 -9.63 10.44
N LEU A 231 -11.96 -10.45 10.32
CA LEU A 231 -12.01 -11.74 9.61
C LEU A 231 -13.03 -12.71 10.24
N LEU A 232 -13.02 -12.85 11.57
CA LEU A 232 -13.99 -13.68 12.31
C LEU A 232 -15.42 -13.19 12.11
N LYS A 233 -15.65 -11.87 12.14
CA LYS A 233 -16.96 -11.27 11.89
C LYS A 233 -17.48 -11.58 10.48
N THR A 234 -16.60 -11.62 9.48
CA THR A 234 -16.96 -12.00 8.10
C THR A 234 -17.33 -13.48 7.97
N GLY A 235 -16.87 -14.33 8.89
CA GLY A 235 -17.13 -15.77 8.90
C GLY A 235 -15.90 -16.63 8.62
N PHE A 236 -14.71 -16.03 8.51
CA PHE A 236 -13.46 -16.79 8.50
C PHE A 236 -13.18 -17.40 9.87
N GLU A 237 -12.39 -18.46 9.89
CA GLU A 237 -11.96 -19.17 11.09
C GLU A 237 -10.43 -19.17 11.21
N ASN A 238 -9.94 -19.36 12.43
CA ASN A 238 -8.52 -19.53 12.77
C ASN A 238 -7.59 -18.45 12.19
N PRO A 239 -7.84 -17.15 12.43
CA PRO A 239 -6.89 -16.12 12.04
C PRO A 239 -5.57 -16.35 12.79
N THR A 240 -4.49 -16.53 12.03
CA THR A 240 -3.16 -16.79 12.56
C THR A 240 -2.17 -15.81 11.96
N GLN A 241 -1.34 -15.22 12.81
CA GLN A 241 -0.24 -14.39 12.35
C GLN A 241 0.82 -15.26 11.68
N LYS A 242 1.32 -14.81 10.54
CA LYS A 242 2.36 -15.46 9.75
C LYS A 242 3.58 -14.54 9.62
N THR A 243 4.63 -15.06 8.99
CA THR A 243 5.77 -14.28 8.53
C THR A 243 5.74 -14.17 6.99
N PRO A 244 6.58 -13.34 6.36
CA PRO A 244 6.73 -13.33 4.90
C PRO A 244 7.12 -14.69 4.30
N PHE A 245 7.77 -15.54 5.10
CA PHE A 245 8.34 -16.82 4.69
C PHE A 245 7.43 -18.02 5.00
N GLU A 246 6.55 -17.89 6.01
CA GLU A 246 5.66 -18.95 6.44
C GLU A 246 4.24 -18.74 5.91
N SER A 247 3.68 -19.79 5.32
CA SER A 247 2.32 -19.77 4.80
C SER A 247 1.76 -21.18 4.71
N GLU A 248 0.45 -21.32 4.89
CA GLU A 248 -0.28 -22.56 4.60
C GLU A 248 -0.62 -22.69 3.10
N ILE A 249 -0.32 -21.67 2.29
CA ILE A 249 -0.49 -21.69 0.84
C ILE A 249 0.61 -22.57 0.21
N PRO A 250 0.25 -23.60 -0.57
CA PRO A 250 1.24 -24.45 -1.22
C PRO A 250 2.16 -23.67 -2.16
N ASN A 251 3.45 -23.98 -2.11
CA ASN A 251 4.51 -23.36 -2.91
C ASN A 251 4.67 -21.84 -2.68
N TRP A 252 4.28 -21.32 -1.51
CA TRP A 252 4.29 -19.87 -1.23
C TRP A 252 5.59 -19.16 -1.66
N ALA A 253 6.74 -19.73 -1.31
CA ALA A 253 8.05 -19.15 -1.62
C ALA A 253 8.33 -19.01 -3.13
N THR A 254 7.70 -19.82 -4.00
CA THR A 254 7.97 -19.76 -5.45
C THR A 254 7.27 -18.59 -6.13
N TYR A 255 6.18 -18.06 -5.54
CA TYR A 255 5.44 -16.95 -6.14
C TYR A 255 6.12 -15.59 -5.98
N ASN A 256 7.07 -15.47 -5.05
CA ASN A 256 7.82 -14.24 -4.77
C ASN A 256 6.95 -13.00 -4.50
N LEU A 257 5.81 -13.18 -3.82
CA LEU A 257 4.83 -12.10 -3.57
C LEU A 257 5.14 -11.25 -2.33
N ASP A 258 5.57 -11.86 -1.23
CA ASP A 258 6.01 -11.14 -0.01
C ASP A 258 7.54 -10.97 0.08
N VAL A 259 8.27 -11.79 -0.67
CA VAL A 259 9.74 -11.84 -0.68
C VAL A 259 10.22 -11.91 -2.12
N LYS A 260 11.23 -11.13 -2.47
CA LYS A 260 11.89 -11.18 -3.78
C LYS A 260 13.40 -11.12 -3.59
N ASP A 261 14.12 -12.03 -4.22
CA ASP A 261 15.59 -12.11 -4.16
C ASP A 261 16.13 -12.13 -2.71
N GLY A 262 15.43 -12.85 -1.82
CA GLY A 262 15.76 -12.94 -0.39
C GLY A 262 15.42 -11.70 0.43
N GLN A 263 14.84 -10.66 -0.18
CA GLN A 263 14.42 -9.44 0.51
C GLN A 263 12.91 -9.40 0.68
N VAL A 264 12.46 -9.16 1.92
CA VAL A 264 11.05 -8.92 2.21
C VAL A 264 10.64 -7.56 1.65
N PHE A 265 9.46 -7.51 1.02
CA PHE A 265 8.93 -6.25 0.49
C PHE A 265 8.66 -5.23 1.59
N ASP A 266 7.90 -5.64 2.60
CA ASP A 266 7.43 -4.79 3.69
C ASP A 266 7.67 -5.49 5.05
N PRO A 267 8.91 -5.42 5.61
CA PRO A 267 9.32 -6.13 6.82
C PRO A 267 8.50 -5.79 8.06
N ALA A 268 8.00 -4.56 8.15
CA ALA A 268 7.18 -4.08 9.27
C ALA A 268 5.67 -4.38 9.12
N ALA A 269 5.26 -5.07 8.06
CA ALA A 269 3.85 -5.38 7.82
C ALA A 269 3.32 -6.49 8.74
N LEU A 270 2.01 -6.48 8.96
CA LEU A 270 1.26 -7.53 9.61
C LEU A 270 0.80 -8.54 8.54
N PHE A 271 1.11 -9.81 8.75
CA PHE A 271 0.69 -10.92 7.89
C PHE A 271 -0.29 -11.80 8.66
N ILE A 272 -1.53 -11.93 8.19
CA ILE A 272 -2.52 -12.83 8.78
C ILE A 272 -3.09 -13.76 7.72
N GLU A 273 -3.17 -15.04 8.05
CA GLU A 273 -3.93 -16.04 7.30
C GLU A 273 -5.15 -16.48 8.09
N ALA A 274 -6.27 -16.70 7.39
CA ALA A 274 -7.49 -17.29 7.95
C ALA A 274 -8.14 -18.22 6.92
N ARG A 275 -9.09 -19.05 7.35
CA ARG A 275 -9.74 -20.04 6.48
C ARG A 275 -11.23 -19.82 6.36
N LYS A 276 -11.77 -20.03 5.17
CA LYS A 276 -13.20 -20.24 5.00
C LYS A 276 -13.56 -21.61 5.58
N PRO A 277 -14.63 -21.76 6.38
CA PRO A 277 -15.04 -23.06 6.91
C PRO A 277 -15.18 -24.09 5.78
N ALA A 278 -14.79 -25.33 6.04
CA ALA A 278 -15.06 -26.43 5.11
C ALA A 278 -16.57 -26.75 5.14
N ASP A 279 -17.11 -27.24 4.01
CA ASP A 279 -18.44 -27.81 4.01
C ASP A 279 -18.44 -29.01 4.97
N LYS A 280 -19.42 -29.04 5.89
CA LYS A 280 -19.60 -30.15 6.84
C LYS A 280 -20.16 -31.38 6.16
#